data_AF-A0A3D4QV73-F1
#
_entry.id   AF-A0A3D4QV73-F1
#
_cell.length_a   1.000
_cell.length_b   1.000
_cell.length_c   1.000
_cell.angle_alpha   90.00
_cell.angle_beta   90.00
_cell.angle_gamma   90.00
#
_symmetry.space_group_name_H-M   'P 1'
#
loop_
_entity.id
_entity.type
_entity.pdbx_description
1 polymer ?
#
loop_
_entity_poly.entity_id
_entity_poly.type
_entity_poly.pdbx_seq_one_letter_code
_entity_poly.pdbx_strand_id
1 'polypeptide(L)'
;MNNVFIIAEAGVNHNGSLDMALELIDAAAEAGVNAVKFQTFKAEKLVSRYASKAEYQTWNTGTAESQLEMIKKLELDEEQHMILLDYCRKRGIELMSTPFDLDSVDFLANVVNVSRLKIPSGEITNGLILLKFAQTGKPLILSTGMSTLDEVETALGILAFGFINSGEKPSMGAFTEAYSSNEGQAFLREKVSLLHCTTEYP
;
A
#
# COMPACT_ATOMS: atom_id res chain seq x y z
N MET A 1 13.32 24.78 4.29
CA MET A 1 14.02 23.63 3.67
C MET A 1 12.97 22.54 3.51
N ASN A 2 12.78 21.99 2.31
CA ASN A 2 11.97 20.78 2.16
C ASN A 2 12.79 19.62 2.72
N ASN A 3 12.44 19.17 3.92
CA ASN A 3 13.07 17.98 4.49
C ASN A 3 12.60 16.75 3.70
N VAL A 4 13.55 15.89 3.32
CA VAL A 4 13.24 14.60 2.69
C VAL A 4 12.49 13.73 3.71
N PHE A 5 11.39 13.11 3.28
CA PHE A 5 10.65 12.15 4.09
C PHE A 5 11.14 10.73 3.80
N ILE A 6 11.75 10.09 4.79
CA ILE A 6 12.38 8.77 4.68
C ILE A 6 11.44 7.71 5.29
N ILE A 7 11.15 6.67 4.52
CA ILE A 7 10.32 5.53 4.91
C ILE A 7 11.21 4.28 4.97
N ALA A 8 11.32 3.65 6.13
CA ALA A 8 11.91 2.33 6.27
C ALA A 8 10.86 1.25 5.91
N GLU A 9 11.10 0.50 4.84
CA GLU A 9 10.24 -0.63 4.44
C GLU A 9 10.56 -1.86 5.30
N ALA A 10 9.74 -2.12 6.31
CA ALA A 10 9.74 -3.39 7.02
C ALA A 10 9.07 -4.49 6.15
N GLY A 11 8.05 -4.12 5.38
CA GLY A 11 7.36 -5.03 4.48
C GLY A 11 6.81 -6.26 5.22
N VAL A 12 7.26 -7.44 4.81
CA VAL A 12 6.99 -8.74 5.45
C VAL A 12 8.22 -9.34 6.16
N ASN A 13 9.29 -8.54 6.38
CA ASN A 13 10.57 -9.02 6.93
C ASN A 13 10.47 -9.45 8.41
N HIS A 14 9.31 -9.25 9.05
CA HIS A 14 8.99 -9.76 10.37
C HIS A 14 8.70 -11.27 10.38
N ASN A 15 8.57 -11.91 9.22
CA ASN A 15 8.34 -13.36 9.09
C ASN A 15 7.11 -13.88 9.89
N GLY A 16 6.06 -13.05 10.02
CA GLY A 16 4.88 -13.37 10.84
C GLY A 16 5.06 -13.21 12.35
N SER A 17 6.25 -12.86 12.83
CA SER A 17 6.54 -12.66 14.25
C SER A 17 6.25 -11.23 14.68
N LEU A 18 5.38 -11.07 15.69
CA LEU A 18 5.13 -9.76 16.30
C LEU A 18 6.40 -9.19 16.94
N ASP A 19 7.17 -10.02 17.64
CA ASP A 19 8.41 -9.58 18.31
C ASP A 19 9.42 -9.02 17.30
N MET A 20 9.61 -9.71 16.17
CA MET A 20 10.47 -9.21 15.08
C MET A 20 9.92 -7.92 14.46
N ALA A 21 8.60 -7.78 14.34
CA ALA A 21 8.00 -6.53 13.85
C ALA A 21 8.28 -5.36 14.80
N LEU A 22 8.28 -5.58 16.12
CA LEU A 22 8.64 -4.58 17.12
C LEU A 22 10.13 -4.22 17.05
N GLU A 23 11.02 -5.20 16.87
CA GLU A 23 12.46 -4.97 16.65
C GLU A 23 12.73 -4.13 15.39
N LEU A 24 11.99 -4.37 14.30
CA LEU A 24 12.07 -3.57 13.08
C LEU A 24 11.64 -2.11 13.32
N ILE A 25 10.62 -1.88 14.16
CA ILE A 25 10.22 -0.52 14.56
C ILE A 25 11.33 0.15 15.36
N ASP A 26 11.97 -0.57 16.29
CA ASP A 26 13.09 -0.03 17.08
C ASP A 26 14.25 0.39 16.18
N ALA A 27 14.65 -0.48 15.25
CA ALA A 27 15.71 -0.20 14.29
C ALA A 27 15.39 1.02 13.40
N ALA A 28 14.15 1.14 12.92
CA ALA A 28 13.71 2.29 12.13
C ALA A 28 13.75 3.59 12.95
N ALA A 29 13.25 3.56 14.19
CA ALA A 29 13.27 4.72 15.08
C ALA A 29 14.70 5.15 15.44
N GLU A 30 15.60 4.20 15.70
CA GLU A 30 17.02 4.47 15.99
C GLU A 30 17.78 5.03 14.79
N ALA A 31 17.40 4.63 13.58
CA ALA A 31 17.93 5.20 12.35
C ALA A 31 17.47 6.65 12.10
N GLY A 32 16.49 7.17 12.87
CA GLY A 32 16.00 8.53 12.75
C GLY A 32 15.18 8.80 11.48
N VAL A 33 14.57 7.77 10.91
CA VAL A 33 13.68 7.91 9.74
C VAL A 33 12.30 8.43 10.14
N ASN A 34 11.49 8.86 9.18
CA ASN A 34 10.20 9.48 9.47
C ASN A 34 9.08 8.48 9.70
N ALA A 35 9.10 7.37 8.95
CA ALA A 35 8.08 6.34 9.03
C ALA A 35 8.67 4.94 8.87
N VAL A 36 8.00 3.96 9.47
CA VAL A 36 8.19 2.53 9.20
C VAL A 36 6.95 2.00 8.50
N LYS A 37 7.14 1.25 7.41
CA LYS A 37 6.04 0.76 6.57
C LYS A 37 5.97 -0.76 6.54
N PHE A 38 4.80 -1.29 6.86
CA PHE A 38 4.45 -2.71 6.76
C PHE A 38 3.56 -2.99 5.54
N GLN A 39 3.13 -4.24 5.39
CA GLN A 39 2.14 -4.67 4.42
C GLN A 39 0.96 -5.29 5.16
N THR A 40 -0.26 -4.95 4.74
CA THR A 40 -1.51 -5.44 5.34
C THR A 40 -2.31 -6.15 4.25
N PHE A 41 -2.61 -7.42 4.47
CA PHE A 41 -3.31 -8.23 3.49
C PHE A 41 -4.02 -9.39 4.17
N LYS A 42 -5.10 -9.86 3.56
CA LYS A 42 -5.68 -11.18 3.85
C LYS A 42 -5.19 -12.15 2.78
N ALA A 43 -4.37 -13.13 3.15
CA ALA A 43 -3.68 -14.01 2.21
C ALA A 43 -4.65 -14.71 1.23
N GLU A 44 -5.82 -15.11 1.73
CA GLU A 44 -6.89 -15.76 0.96
C GLU A 44 -7.54 -14.87 -0.10
N LYS A 45 -7.43 -13.54 0.06
CA LYS A 45 -7.94 -12.55 -0.91
C LYS A 45 -6.90 -12.14 -1.93
N LEU A 46 -5.62 -12.30 -1.61
CA LEU A 46 -4.49 -11.91 -2.44
C LEU A 46 -4.03 -13.05 -3.36
N VAL A 47 -4.01 -14.27 -2.86
CA VAL A 47 -3.41 -15.41 -3.55
C VAL A 47 -4.51 -16.35 -4.03
N SER A 48 -4.62 -16.51 -5.34
CA SER A 48 -5.43 -17.58 -5.91
C SER A 48 -4.91 -18.93 -5.41
N ARG A 49 -5.82 -19.83 -5.04
CA ARG A 49 -5.49 -21.22 -4.67
C ARG A 49 -4.70 -21.99 -5.74
N TYR A 50 -4.65 -21.47 -6.97
CA TYR A 50 -3.92 -22.05 -8.11
C TYR A 50 -2.61 -21.32 -8.44
N ALA A 51 -2.24 -20.28 -7.69
CA ALA A 51 -1.02 -19.53 -7.95
C ALA A 51 0.23 -20.36 -7.63
N SER A 52 1.12 -20.50 -8.61
CA SER A 52 2.46 -21.04 -8.40
C SER A 52 3.33 -20.03 -7.65
N LYS A 53 4.29 -20.51 -6.85
CA LYS A 53 5.35 -19.67 -6.29
C LYS A 53 6.16 -19.02 -7.41
N ALA A 54 6.65 -17.80 -7.20
CA ALA A 54 7.67 -17.24 -8.09
C ALA A 54 8.97 -18.07 -8.01
N GLU A 55 9.81 -18.02 -9.05
CA GLU A 55 11.04 -18.82 -9.10
C GLU A 55 11.98 -18.53 -7.91
N TYR A 56 12.18 -17.25 -7.56
CA TYR A 56 13.01 -16.86 -6.41
C TYR A 56 12.44 -17.35 -5.07
N GLN A 57 11.11 -17.44 -4.94
CA GLN A 57 10.46 -17.96 -3.73
C GLN A 57 10.67 -19.46 -3.62
N THR A 58 10.55 -20.17 -4.74
CA THR A 58 10.82 -21.62 -4.81
C THR A 58 12.26 -21.92 -4.42
N TRP A 59 13.22 -21.09 -4.86
CA TRP A 59 14.62 -21.25 -4.52
C TRP A 59 14.90 -21.02 -3.02
N ASN A 60 14.28 -20.01 -2.41
CA ASN A 60 14.52 -19.64 -1.01
C ASN A 60 13.74 -20.47 0.02
N THR A 61 12.56 -20.99 -0.33
CA THR A 61 11.63 -21.66 0.62
C THR A 61 11.34 -23.11 0.28
N GLY A 62 11.84 -23.62 -0.85
CA GLY A 62 11.56 -24.96 -1.35
C GLY A 62 10.13 -25.13 -1.90
N THR A 63 9.80 -26.38 -2.27
CA THR A 63 8.57 -26.75 -2.99
C THR A 63 7.48 -27.37 -2.12
N ALA A 64 7.71 -27.54 -0.82
CA ALA A 64 6.83 -28.32 0.06
C ALA A 64 5.52 -27.60 0.45
N GLU A 65 5.52 -26.27 0.45
CA GLU A 65 4.35 -25.45 0.79
C GLU A 65 3.87 -24.67 -0.44
N SER A 66 2.57 -24.40 -0.50
CA SER A 66 1.96 -23.55 -1.53
C SER A 66 2.27 -22.06 -1.31
N GLN A 67 2.06 -21.23 -2.34
CA GLN A 67 2.20 -19.77 -2.23
C GLN A 67 1.26 -19.19 -1.16
N LEU A 68 0.03 -19.72 -1.06
CA LEU A 68 -0.95 -19.27 -0.09
C LEU A 68 -0.51 -19.58 1.35
N GLU A 69 -0.01 -20.79 1.60
CA GLU A 69 0.48 -21.18 2.94
C GLU A 69 1.66 -20.32 3.38
N MET A 70 2.60 -20.03 2.46
CA MET A 70 3.73 -19.17 2.74
C MET A 70 3.28 -17.74 3.07
N ILE A 71 2.41 -17.14 2.26
CA ILE A 71 1.90 -15.77 2.51
C ILE A 71 1.05 -15.72 3.78
N LYS A 72 0.26 -16.76 4.08
CA LYS A 72 -0.56 -16.81 5.29
C LYS A 72 0.28 -16.73 6.57
N LYS A 73 1.51 -17.29 6.56
CA LYS A 73 2.44 -17.17 7.69
C LYS A 73 2.98 -15.75 7.89
N LEU A 74 2.91 -14.90 6.87
CA LEU A 74 3.36 -13.51 6.91
C LEU A 74 2.22 -12.53 7.26
N GLU A 75 0.99 -13.02 7.31
CA GLU A 75 -0.19 -12.22 7.66
C GLU A 75 -0.12 -11.83 9.15
N LEU A 76 -0.18 -10.53 9.42
CA LEU A 76 -0.43 -10.00 10.77
C LEU A 76 -1.93 -9.76 10.93
N ASP A 77 -2.48 -10.15 12.07
CA ASP A 77 -3.87 -9.89 12.39
C ASP A 77 -4.13 -8.43 12.81
N GLU A 78 -5.40 -8.07 12.96
CA GLU A 78 -5.82 -6.72 13.31
C GLU A 78 -5.32 -6.29 14.70
N GLU A 79 -5.26 -7.20 15.67
CA GLU A 79 -4.76 -6.91 17.03
C GLU A 79 -3.27 -6.59 17.00
N GLN A 80 -2.49 -7.39 16.26
CA GLN A 80 -1.07 -7.15 16.02
C GLN A 80 -0.85 -5.79 15.37
N HIS A 81 -1.63 -5.41 14.37
CA HIS A 81 -1.54 -4.07 13.76
C HIS A 81 -1.81 -2.94 14.76
N MET A 82 -2.76 -3.11 15.69
CA MET A 82 -3.00 -2.12 16.76
C MET A 82 -1.83 -2.05 17.75
N ILE A 83 -1.18 -3.18 18.06
CA ILE A 83 0.04 -3.20 18.88
C ILE A 83 1.18 -2.44 18.18
N LEU A 84 1.38 -2.66 16.87
CA LEU A 84 2.38 -1.93 16.09
C LEU A 84 2.13 -0.42 16.09
N LEU A 85 0.87 0.00 15.96
CA LEU A 85 0.48 1.41 16.01
C LEU A 85 0.88 2.05 17.35
N ASP A 86 0.53 1.41 18.46
CA ASP A 86 0.85 1.93 19.79
C ASP A 86 2.35 1.90 20.08
N TYR A 87 3.08 0.92 19.55
CA TYR A 87 4.53 0.86 19.67
C TYR A 87 5.22 1.96 18.86
N CYS A 88 4.80 2.19 17.62
CA CYS A 88 5.30 3.30 16.79
C CYS A 88 5.08 4.67 17.48
N ARG A 89 3.90 4.87 18.10
CA ARG A 89 3.61 6.08 18.89
C ARG A 89 4.58 6.26 20.06
N LYS A 90 4.88 5.19 20.80
CA LYS A 90 5.85 5.22 21.91
C LYS A 90 7.28 5.52 21.44
N ARG A 91 7.66 5.01 20.27
CA ARG A 91 8.98 5.25 19.64
C ARG A 91 9.08 6.58 18.89
N GLY A 92 7.96 7.31 18.72
CA GLY A 92 7.93 8.61 18.05
C GLY A 92 8.12 8.53 16.53
N ILE A 93 7.72 7.41 15.90
CA ILE A 93 7.82 7.18 14.45
C ILE A 93 6.42 6.99 13.84
N GLU A 94 6.21 7.44 12.60
CA GLU A 94 4.93 7.23 11.89
C GLU A 94 4.78 5.77 11.45
N LEU A 95 3.65 5.14 11.82
CA LEU A 95 3.27 3.85 11.24
C LEU A 95 2.63 4.09 9.87
N MET A 96 3.16 3.42 8.85
CA MET A 96 2.54 3.30 7.53
C MET A 96 2.29 1.83 7.18
N SER A 97 1.37 1.59 6.26
CA SER A 97 1.21 0.27 5.66
C SER A 97 0.68 0.36 4.22
N THR A 98 0.92 -0.69 3.45
CA THR A 98 0.36 -0.91 2.12
C THR A 98 -0.74 -1.97 2.22
N PRO A 99 -2.02 -1.63 1.99
CA PRO A 99 -3.08 -2.64 1.89
C PRO A 99 -3.10 -3.28 0.49
N PHE A 100 -3.36 -4.58 0.43
CA PHE A 100 -3.45 -5.35 -0.82
C PHE A 100 -4.84 -5.93 -1.11
N ASP A 101 -5.84 -5.60 -0.29
CA ASP A 101 -7.23 -5.98 -0.51
C ASP A 101 -8.18 -4.91 0.05
N LEU A 102 -9.45 -4.95 -0.38
CA LEU A 102 -10.45 -3.93 -0.05
C LEU A 102 -10.70 -3.80 1.46
N ASP A 103 -10.66 -4.90 2.22
CA ASP A 103 -10.87 -4.85 3.67
C ASP A 103 -9.66 -4.20 4.34
N SER A 104 -8.46 -4.54 3.89
CA SER A 104 -7.21 -3.96 4.39
C SER A 104 -7.17 -2.45 4.13
N VAL A 105 -7.75 -1.95 3.02
CA VAL A 105 -7.89 -0.51 2.79
C VAL A 105 -8.77 0.13 3.86
N ASP A 106 -9.95 -0.44 4.13
CA ASP A 106 -10.87 0.08 5.15
C ASP A 106 -10.28 0.00 6.55
N PHE A 107 -9.64 -1.11 6.90
CA PHE A 107 -9.01 -1.33 8.19
C PHE A 107 -7.92 -0.27 8.46
N LEU A 108 -7.01 -0.07 7.51
CA LEU A 108 -5.96 0.94 7.66
C LEU A 108 -6.52 2.37 7.71
N ALA A 109 -7.50 2.68 6.86
CA ALA A 109 -8.05 4.03 6.76
C ALA A 109 -8.91 4.41 7.99
N ASN A 110 -9.71 3.48 8.50
CA ASN A 110 -10.78 3.77 9.45
C ASN A 110 -10.53 3.21 10.86
N VAL A 111 -9.83 2.09 11.00
CA VAL A 111 -9.57 1.43 12.30
C VAL A 111 -8.19 1.82 12.83
N VAL A 112 -7.13 1.49 12.08
CA VAL A 112 -5.76 1.95 12.42
C VAL A 112 -5.65 3.47 12.26
N ASN A 113 -6.45 4.03 11.34
CA ASN A 113 -6.54 5.45 11.04
C ASN A 113 -5.18 6.06 10.69
N VAL A 114 -4.45 5.41 9.76
CA VAL A 114 -3.17 5.93 9.29
C VAL A 114 -3.32 7.32 8.66
N SER A 115 -2.26 8.11 8.76
CA SER A 115 -2.14 9.46 8.18
C SER A 115 -2.22 9.47 6.66
N ARG A 116 -1.71 8.41 6.01
CA ARG A 116 -1.63 8.24 4.55
C ARG A 116 -1.54 6.78 4.18
N LEU A 117 -1.97 6.45 2.96
CA LEU A 117 -1.93 5.10 2.41
C LEU A 117 -0.89 5.00 1.28
N LYS A 118 -0.23 3.84 1.20
CA LYS A 118 0.66 3.50 0.10
C LYS A 118 -0.08 2.59 -0.88
N ILE A 119 -0.06 2.93 -2.17
CA ILE A 119 -0.54 2.06 -3.25
C ILE A 119 0.68 1.42 -3.91
N PRO A 120 0.82 0.08 -3.91
CA PRO A 120 1.98 -0.58 -4.50
C PRO A 120 1.88 -0.58 -6.03
N SER A 121 3.03 -0.70 -6.71
CA SER A 121 3.09 -0.79 -8.17
C SER A 121 2.24 -1.92 -8.75
N GLY A 122 2.18 -3.06 -8.07
CA GLY A 122 1.41 -4.22 -8.54
C GLY A 122 -0.10 -3.98 -8.64
N GLU A 123 -0.63 -2.94 -7.98
CA GLU A 123 -2.06 -2.65 -7.94
C GLU A 123 -2.44 -1.40 -8.77
N ILE A 124 -1.50 -0.78 -9.49
CA ILE A 124 -1.75 0.46 -10.24
C ILE A 124 -2.77 0.31 -11.36
N THR A 125 -2.97 -0.90 -11.90
CA THR A 125 -3.99 -1.19 -12.91
C THR A 125 -5.28 -1.76 -12.32
N ASN A 126 -5.33 -1.97 -11.00
CA ASN A 126 -6.50 -2.49 -10.32
C ASN A 126 -7.50 -1.37 -10.00
N GLY A 127 -8.38 -1.05 -10.96
CA GLY A 127 -9.33 0.06 -10.79
C GLY A 127 -10.27 -0.06 -9.59
N LEU A 128 -10.63 -1.29 -9.19
CA LEU A 128 -11.51 -1.51 -8.03
C LEU A 128 -10.84 -1.07 -6.72
N ILE A 129 -9.58 -1.47 -6.49
CA ILE A 129 -8.87 -1.08 -5.28
C ILE A 129 -8.48 0.40 -5.31
N LEU A 130 -8.12 0.96 -6.48
CA LEU A 130 -7.82 2.40 -6.61
C LEU A 130 -9.02 3.27 -6.23
N LEU A 131 -10.23 2.94 -6.70
CA LEU A 131 -11.45 3.64 -6.28
C LEU A 131 -11.62 3.56 -4.76
N LYS A 132 -11.39 2.39 -4.18
CA LYS A 132 -11.48 2.20 -2.73
C LYS A 132 -10.48 3.08 -1.97
N PHE A 133 -9.23 3.18 -2.44
CA PHE A 133 -8.23 4.09 -1.87
C PHE A 133 -8.70 5.55 -1.90
N ALA A 134 -9.17 6.04 -3.05
CA ALA A 134 -9.63 7.42 -3.19
C ALA A 134 -10.83 7.73 -2.29
N GLN A 135 -11.78 6.80 -2.18
CA GLN A 135 -12.97 6.94 -1.33
C GLN A 135 -12.66 7.03 0.17
N THR A 136 -11.47 6.63 0.61
CA THR A 136 -11.04 6.87 2.01
C THR A 136 -10.81 8.36 2.31
N GLY A 137 -10.61 9.19 1.28
CA GLY A 137 -10.23 10.59 1.43
C GLY A 137 -8.82 10.83 2.01
N LYS A 138 -8.06 9.76 2.27
CA LYS A 138 -6.70 9.84 2.81
C LYS A 138 -5.71 10.32 1.74
N PRO A 139 -4.64 11.02 2.13
CA PRO A 139 -3.48 11.19 1.26
C PRO A 139 -2.91 9.84 0.79
N LEU A 140 -2.50 9.77 -0.47
CA LEU A 140 -2.04 8.57 -1.15
C LEU A 140 -0.62 8.75 -1.66
N ILE A 141 0.21 7.71 -1.51
CA ILE A 141 1.51 7.59 -2.17
C ILE A 141 1.41 6.48 -3.22
N LEU A 142 1.35 6.84 -4.50
CA LEU A 142 1.22 5.91 -5.62
C LEU A 142 2.59 5.54 -6.18
N SER A 143 2.98 4.26 -6.12
CA SER A 143 4.18 3.78 -6.81
C SER A 143 3.90 3.50 -8.27
N THR A 144 4.84 3.85 -9.15
CA THR A 144 4.65 3.75 -10.62
C THR A 144 5.67 2.83 -11.31
N GLY A 145 6.37 1.97 -10.56
CA GLY A 145 7.24 0.94 -11.15
C GLY A 145 6.46 -0.09 -11.98
N MET A 146 7.09 -0.64 -13.02
CA MET A 146 6.48 -1.59 -13.97
C MET A 146 5.25 -1.04 -14.72
N SER A 147 5.14 0.27 -14.87
CA SER A 147 3.99 0.92 -15.51
C SER A 147 4.42 1.85 -16.63
N THR A 148 3.58 1.91 -17.66
CA THR A 148 3.61 2.92 -18.72
C THR A 148 3.05 4.24 -18.20
N LEU A 149 3.34 5.35 -18.89
CA LEU A 149 2.74 6.65 -18.56
C LEU A 149 1.21 6.62 -18.69
N ASP A 150 0.66 5.88 -19.66
CA ASP A 150 -0.79 5.74 -19.87
C ASP A 150 -1.47 5.01 -18.70
N GLU A 151 -0.81 3.99 -18.12
CA GLU A 151 -1.29 3.31 -16.92
C GLU A 151 -1.26 4.24 -15.69
N VAL A 152 -0.22 5.07 -15.57
CA VAL A 152 -0.15 6.08 -14.50
C VAL A 152 -1.25 7.12 -14.66
N GLU A 153 -1.49 7.63 -15.87
CA GLU A 153 -2.56 8.58 -16.15
C GLU A 153 -3.94 7.96 -15.86
N THR A 154 -4.17 6.72 -16.28
CA THR A 154 -5.40 5.99 -15.99
C THR A 154 -5.62 5.84 -14.49
N ALA A 155 -4.59 5.46 -13.73
CA ALA A 155 -4.66 5.35 -12.28
C ALA A 155 -5.01 6.70 -11.62
N LEU A 156 -4.38 7.79 -12.07
CA LEU A 156 -4.68 9.14 -11.60
C LEU A 156 -6.13 9.56 -11.92
N GLY A 157 -6.65 9.21 -13.09
CA GLY A 157 -8.06 9.46 -13.43
C GLY A 157 -9.04 8.70 -12.55
N ILE A 158 -8.73 7.45 -12.21
CA ILE A 158 -9.53 6.65 -11.28
C ILE A 158 -9.51 7.28 -9.88
N LEU A 159 -8.33 7.71 -9.40
CA LEU A 159 -8.20 8.37 -8.11
C LEU A 159 -8.95 9.71 -8.07
N ALA A 160 -8.79 10.55 -9.10
CA ALA A 160 -9.50 11.81 -9.23
C ALA A 160 -11.02 11.61 -9.19
N PHE A 161 -11.52 10.64 -9.96
CA PHE A 161 -12.94 10.28 -9.97
C PHE A 161 -13.43 9.87 -8.58
N GLY A 162 -12.68 9.00 -7.89
CA GLY A 162 -13.01 8.55 -6.54
C GLY A 162 -13.01 9.68 -5.50
N PHE A 163 -12.12 10.66 -5.64
CA PHE A 163 -12.08 11.84 -4.76
C PHE A 163 -13.24 12.81 -5.00
N ILE A 164 -13.59 13.06 -6.26
CA ILE A 164 -14.76 13.89 -6.63
C ILE A 164 -16.04 13.27 -6.08
N ASN A 165 -16.16 11.94 -6.13
CA ASN A 165 -17.30 11.19 -5.64
C ASN A 165 -18.64 11.69 -6.20
N SER A 166 -18.71 11.88 -7.53
CA SER A 166 -19.85 12.46 -8.24
C SER A 166 -21.13 11.61 -8.20
N GLY A 167 -21.07 10.37 -7.71
CA GLY A 167 -22.17 9.40 -7.75
C GLY A 167 -22.42 8.79 -9.14
N GLU A 168 -21.61 9.17 -10.14
CA GLU A 168 -21.65 8.58 -11.47
C GLU A 168 -21.16 7.13 -11.47
N LYS A 169 -21.50 6.38 -12.51
CA LYS A 169 -20.99 5.01 -12.68
C LYS A 169 -19.53 5.06 -13.16
N PRO A 170 -18.61 4.30 -12.54
CA PRO A 170 -17.23 4.24 -13.00
C PRO A 170 -17.13 3.78 -14.46
N SER A 171 -16.38 4.52 -15.27
CA SER A 171 -16.09 4.20 -16.67
C SER A 171 -14.82 4.90 -17.12
N MET A 172 -14.18 4.42 -18.19
CA MET A 172 -12.98 5.07 -18.73
C MET A 172 -13.24 6.53 -19.11
N GLY A 173 -14.39 6.83 -19.72
CA GLY A 173 -14.76 8.21 -20.05
C GLY A 173 -14.86 9.10 -18.81
N ALA A 174 -15.51 8.61 -17.75
CA ALA A 174 -15.63 9.35 -16.48
C ALA A 174 -14.27 9.55 -15.79
N PHE A 175 -13.36 8.57 -15.87
CA PHE A 175 -12.00 8.70 -15.34
C PHE A 175 -11.19 9.75 -16.10
N THR A 176 -11.27 9.75 -17.43
CA THR A 176 -10.60 10.77 -18.28
C THR A 176 -11.15 12.17 -18.01
N GLU A 177 -12.47 12.30 -17.85
CA GLU A 177 -13.12 13.57 -17.52
C GLU A 177 -12.70 14.07 -16.14
N ALA A 178 -12.74 13.19 -15.13
CA ALA A 178 -12.28 13.51 -13.79
C ALA A 178 -10.80 13.96 -13.78
N TYR A 179 -9.93 13.21 -14.47
CA TYR A 179 -8.51 13.57 -14.59
C TYR A 179 -8.32 14.94 -15.24
N SER A 180 -9.09 15.27 -16.28
CA SER A 180 -8.95 16.52 -17.02
C SER A 180 -9.63 17.71 -16.33
N SER A 181 -10.51 17.45 -15.36
CA SER A 181 -11.24 18.48 -14.63
C SER A 181 -10.36 19.28 -13.68
N ASN A 182 -10.69 20.56 -13.47
CA ASN A 182 -9.99 21.41 -12.51
C ASN A 182 -10.06 20.86 -11.08
N GLU A 183 -11.21 20.29 -10.71
CA GLU A 183 -11.46 19.70 -9.40
C GLU A 183 -10.63 18.44 -9.18
N GLY A 184 -10.66 17.49 -10.12
CA GLY A 184 -9.84 16.28 -10.05
C GLY A 184 -8.35 16.59 -9.99
N GLN A 185 -7.88 17.54 -10.80
CA GLN A 185 -6.50 18.02 -10.75
C GLN A 185 -6.14 18.69 -9.41
N ALA A 186 -7.08 19.38 -8.77
CA ALA A 186 -6.87 19.95 -7.44
C ALA A 186 -6.74 18.84 -6.39
N PHE A 187 -7.62 17.84 -6.40
CA PHE A 187 -7.51 16.68 -5.51
C PHE A 187 -6.21 15.91 -5.71
N LEU A 188 -5.80 15.65 -6.95
CA LEU A 188 -4.56 14.94 -7.23
C LEU A 188 -3.33 15.69 -6.68
N ARG A 189 -3.25 17.01 -6.88
CA ARG A 189 -2.16 17.82 -6.33
C ARG A 189 -2.13 17.86 -4.81
N GLU A 190 -3.31 17.85 -4.17
CA GLU A 190 -3.41 17.92 -2.71
C GLU A 190 -3.16 16.54 -2.05
N LYS A 191 -3.71 15.48 -2.62
CA LYS A 191 -3.81 14.17 -1.97
C LYS A 191 -2.85 13.14 -2.50
N VAL A 192 -2.33 13.27 -3.73
CA VAL A 192 -1.53 12.20 -4.36
C VAL A 192 -0.08 12.62 -4.51
N SER A 193 0.82 11.79 -3.96
CA SER A 193 2.25 11.85 -4.23
C SER A 193 2.66 10.68 -5.11
N LEU A 194 3.26 10.97 -6.26
CA LEU A 194 3.84 9.93 -7.12
C LEU A 194 5.21 9.54 -6.61
N LEU A 195 5.42 8.24 -6.38
CA LEU A 195 6.70 7.65 -6.07
C LEU A 195 7.21 6.89 -7.30
N HIS A 196 8.07 7.55 -8.09
CA HIS A 196 8.67 6.91 -9.25
C HIS A 196 9.73 5.91 -8.80
N CYS A 197 9.51 4.63 -9.06
CA CYS A 197 10.45 3.58 -8.71
C CYS A 197 11.43 3.37 -9.86
N THR A 198 12.71 3.61 -9.63
CA THR A 198 13.79 3.07 -10.47
C THR A 198 14.23 1.75 -9.84
N THR A 199 13.50 0.67 -10.09
CA THR A 199 13.91 -0.66 -9.61
C THR A 199 14.88 -1.26 -10.61
N GLU A 200 16.14 -1.42 -10.22
CA GLU A 200 17.07 -2.35 -10.86
C GLU A 200 16.97 -3.64 -10.04
N TYR A 201 16.30 -4.66 -10.57
CA TYR A 201 16.36 -6.00 -9.98
C TYR A 201 17.73 -6.59 -10.36
N PRO A 202 18.54 -7.10 -9.39
CA PRO A 202 19.80 -7.76 -9.69
C PRO A 202 19.60 -9.06 -10.50
#